data_AF-A0A317NES3-F1
#
_entry.id   AF-A0A317NES3-F1
#
_cell.length_a   1.000
_cell.length_b   1.000
_cell.length_c   1.000
_cell.angle_alpha   90.00
_cell.angle_beta   90.00
_cell.angle_gamma   90.00
#
_symmetry.space_group_name_H-M   'P 1'
#
loop_
_entity.id
_entity.type
_entity.pdbx_description
1 polymer ?
#
loop_
_entity_poly.entity_id
_entity_poly.type
_entity_poly.pdbx_seq_one_letter_code
_entity_poly.pdbx_strand_id
1 'polypeptide(L)'
;MYFSARDRPVAKKLFDHYYRVTGDDYVLDESTIENWISEDGHAYNSSAVSTCPAAISANKEAAISRAIAEVDSTHNSVKVILSTDWVVVAGISNDHVQSLGRYSLASTTVVVALPGVSGSHQIELRQQSHICDIYNFHTDDDYGNMAQSAVNTMAQSEELGLAKSFLVYGSGAVHSWSGSK
;
A
#
# COMPACT_ATOMS: atom_id res chain seq x y z
N MET A 1 -23.89 12.34 2.21
CA MET A 1 -24.98 11.34 2.21
C MET A 1 -24.64 10.09 1.38
N TYR A 2 -23.96 10.21 0.23
CA TYR A 2 -23.62 9.07 -0.66
C TYR A 2 -22.71 7.99 -0.04
N PHE A 3 -21.53 8.36 0.48
CA PHE A 3 -20.57 7.39 1.02
C PHE A 3 -21.08 6.65 2.27
N SER A 4 -21.74 7.37 3.18
CA SER A 4 -22.32 6.78 4.40
C SER A 4 -23.42 5.76 4.09
N ALA A 5 -24.19 5.96 3.01
CA ALA A 5 -25.25 5.04 2.61
C ALA A 5 -24.71 3.77 1.90
N ARG A 6 -23.41 3.72 1.57
CA ARG A 6 -22.78 2.63 0.81
C ARG A 6 -21.62 1.97 1.53
N ASP A 7 -21.48 2.24 2.83
CA ASP A 7 -20.41 1.72 3.69
C ASP A 7 -19.00 1.99 3.14
N ARG A 8 -18.74 3.28 2.84
CA ARG A 8 -17.45 3.76 2.31
C ARG A 8 -16.83 4.81 3.22
N PRO A 9 -16.45 4.43 4.45
CA PRO A 9 -16.03 5.38 5.48
C PRO A 9 -14.72 6.09 5.14
N VAL A 10 -13.72 5.41 4.55
CA VAL A 10 -12.43 6.03 4.22
C VAL A 10 -12.59 7.00 3.06
N ALA A 11 -13.31 6.60 2.01
CA ALA A 11 -13.58 7.47 0.86
C ALA A 11 -14.29 8.74 1.29
N LYS A 12 -15.24 8.64 2.24
CA LYS A 12 -15.90 9.81 2.83
C LYS A 12 -14.90 10.73 3.54
N LYS A 13 -14.00 10.17 4.38
CA LYS A 13 -13.03 10.97 5.16
C LYS A 13 -12.10 11.75 4.23
N LEU A 14 -11.56 11.10 3.19
CA LEU A 14 -10.70 11.75 2.20
C LEU A 14 -11.45 12.83 1.40
N PHE A 15 -12.68 12.52 0.97
CA PHE A 15 -13.53 13.48 0.27
C PHE A 15 -13.86 14.71 1.12
N ASP A 16 -14.23 14.50 2.39
CA ASP A 16 -14.50 15.61 3.32
C ASP A 16 -13.23 16.46 3.51
N HIS A 17 -12.05 15.82 3.60
CA HIS A 17 -10.77 16.50 3.77
C HIS A 17 -10.41 17.38 2.57
N TYR A 18 -10.61 16.86 1.35
CA TYR A 18 -10.41 17.60 0.10
C TYR A 18 -11.16 18.93 0.06
N TYR A 19 -12.41 18.94 0.54
CA TYR A 19 -13.26 20.13 0.60
C TYR A 19 -13.08 21.00 1.85
N ARG A 20 -12.19 20.64 2.79
CA ARG A 20 -11.76 21.59 3.83
C ARG A 20 -10.82 22.66 3.30
N VAL A 21 -10.26 22.46 2.11
CA VAL A 21 -9.40 23.42 1.40
C VAL A 21 -8.13 23.80 2.18
N THR A 22 -7.65 22.92 3.07
CA THR A 22 -6.39 23.17 3.78
C THR A 22 -5.20 22.76 2.92
N GLY A 23 -5.32 21.61 2.23
CA GLY A 23 -4.23 20.95 1.54
C GLY A 23 -3.22 20.31 2.49
N ASP A 24 -3.62 20.13 3.76
CA ASP A 24 -2.80 19.40 4.74
C ASP A 24 -2.76 17.93 4.36
N ASP A 25 -1.66 17.26 4.62
CA ASP A 25 -1.55 15.83 4.38
C ASP A 25 -2.52 15.03 5.26
N TYR A 26 -2.92 13.87 4.78
CA TYR A 26 -3.83 12.97 5.47
C TYR A 26 -3.14 11.65 5.81
N VAL A 27 -3.07 11.33 7.10
CA VAL A 27 -2.50 10.07 7.58
C VAL A 27 -3.59 9.01 7.71
N LEU A 28 -3.48 7.92 6.96
CA LEU A 28 -4.38 6.78 7.09
C LEU A 28 -4.09 6.02 8.40
N ASP A 29 -5.16 5.57 9.06
CA ASP A 29 -5.02 4.74 10.25
C ASP A 29 -4.49 3.34 9.89
N GLU A 30 -3.71 2.77 10.82
CA GLU A 30 -3.07 1.46 10.64
C GLU A 30 -4.09 0.38 10.25
N SER A 31 -5.27 0.34 10.89
CA SER A 31 -6.32 -0.63 10.58
C SER A 31 -6.83 -0.55 9.15
N THR A 32 -6.94 0.65 8.59
CA THR A 32 -7.33 0.86 7.19
C THR A 32 -6.27 0.28 6.26
N ILE A 33 -5.00 0.53 6.57
CA ILE A 33 -3.88 0.01 5.78
C ILE A 33 -3.84 -1.51 5.86
N GLU A 34 -3.97 -2.09 7.05
CA GLU A 34 -4.01 -3.55 7.25
C GLU A 34 -5.14 -4.21 6.45
N ASN A 35 -6.33 -3.60 6.45
CA ASN A 35 -7.43 -4.08 5.64
C ASN A 35 -7.07 -4.05 4.15
N TRP A 36 -6.55 -2.95 3.64
CA TRP A 36 -6.21 -2.79 2.23
C TRP A 36 -5.07 -3.70 1.77
N ILE A 37 -4.01 -3.86 2.59
CA ILE A 37 -2.87 -4.70 2.22
C ILE A 37 -3.19 -6.19 2.26
N SER A 38 -4.30 -6.58 2.89
CA SER A 38 -4.80 -7.96 2.92
C SER A 38 -5.64 -8.34 1.70
N GLU A 39 -6.02 -7.38 0.84
CA GLU A 39 -6.86 -7.63 -0.32
C GLU A 39 -6.08 -8.36 -1.43
N ASP A 40 -6.47 -9.62 -1.70
CA ASP A 40 -5.78 -10.53 -2.63
C ASP A 40 -6.19 -10.38 -4.10
N GLY A 41 -7.04 -9.39 -4.41
CA GLY A 41 -7.48 -9.05 -5.75
C GLY A 41 -7.58 -7.55 -5.98
N HIS A 42 -7.78 -7.14 -7.22
CA HIS A 42 -8.04 -5.75 -7.58
C HIS A 42 -9.13 -5.57 -8.63
N ALA A 43 -9.79 -4.41 -8.62
CA ALA A 43 -10.90 -4.10 -9.53
C ALA A 43 -10.46 -3.63 -10.94
N TYR A 44 -9.16 -3.62 -11.23
CA TYR A 44 -8.60 -3.07 -12.48
C TYR A 44 -8.25 -4.17 -13.49
N ASN A 45 -8.47 -3.91 -14.79
CA ASN A 45 -8.18 -4.86 -15.87
C ASN A 45 -6.71 -4.80 -16.37
N SER A 46 -5.83 -4.06 -15.67
CA SER A 46 -4.44 -3.86 -16.07
C SER A 46 -3.52 -4.87 -15.42
N SER A 47 -2.72 -5.58 -16.21
CA SER A 47 -1.67 -6.49 -15.72
C SER A 47 -0.46 -5.75 -15.13
N ALA A 48 -0.38 -4.42 -15.30
CA ALA A 48 0.69 -3.59 -14.75
C ALA A 48 0.45 -3.21 -13.27
N VAL A 49 -0.74 -3.50 -12.72
CA VAL A 49 -1.10 -3.22 -11.33
C VAL A 49 -0.98 -4.52 -10.53
N SER A 50 -0.21 -4.51 -9.45
CA SER A 50 -0.10 -5.67 -8.56
C SER A 50 -1.14 -5.59 -7.44
N THR A 51 -1.42 -6.73 -6.81
CA THR A 51 -2.13 -6.74 -5.53
C THR A 51 -1.15 -6.44 -4.39
N CYS A 52 -1.67 -5.88 -3.30
CA CYS A 52 -0.82 -5.56 -2.15
C CYS A 52 -0.14 -6.83 -1.57
N PRO A 53 -0.85 -7.95 -1.33
CA PRO A 53 -0.21 -9.16 -0.81
C PRO A 53 0.91 -9.70 -1.71
N ALA A 54 0.77 -9.61 -3.04
CA ALA A 54 1.78 -10.09 -3.97
C ALA A 54 3.09 -9.27 -3.85
N ALA A 55 2.98 -7.95 -3.83
CA ALA A 55 4.14 -7.06 -3.67
C ALA A 55 4.85 -7.26 -2.31
N ILE A 56 4.07 -7.36 -1.23
CA ILE A 56 4.58 -7.59 0.13
C ILE A 56 5.28 -8.94 0.25
N SER A 57 4.67 -10.00 -0.29
CA SER A 57 5.23 -11.35 -0.25
C SER A 57 6.51 -11.46 -1.08
N ALA A 58 6.58 -10.81 -2.24
CA ALA A 58 7.79 -10.75 -3.06
C ALA A 58 8.97 -10.11 -2.31
N ASN A 59 8.74 -8.99 -1.60
CA ASN A 59 9.76 -8.36 -0.75
C ASN A 59 10.23 -9.30 0.37
N LYS A 60 9.30 -9.98 1.04
CA LYS A 60 9.58 -10.92 2.12
C LYS A 60 10.48 -12.06 1.65
N GLU A 61 10.09 -12.74 0.57
CA GLU A 61 10.85 -13.88 0.04
C GLU A 61 12.23 -13.43 -0.48
N ALA A 62 12.33 -12.27 -1.14
CA ALA A 62 13.63 -11.74 -1.58
C ALA A 62 14.58 -11.44 -0.39
N ALA A 63 14.05 -10.91 0.71
CA ALA A 63 14.83 -10.66 1.92
C ALA A 63 15.29 -11.96 2.58
N ILE A 64 14.41 -12.97 2.66
CA ILE A 64 14.73 -14.31 3.18
C ILE A 64 15.81 -14.96 2.33
N SER A 65 15.64 -15.03 1.00
CA SER A 65 16.62 -15.64 0.11
C SER A 65 17.99 -14.98 0.20
N ARG A 66 18.03 -13.65 0.32
CA ARG A 66 19.28 -12.92 0.50
C ARG A 66 19.95 -13.23 1.85
N ALA A 67 19.17 -13.33 2.93
CA ALA A 67 19.70 -13.69 4.25
C ALA A 67 20.27 -15.12 4.26
N ILE A 68 19.58 -16.07 3.62
CA ILE A 68 20.08 -17.46 3.49
C ILE A 68 21.37 -17.50 2.67
N ALA A 69 21.42 -16.82 1.52
CA ALA A 69 22.65 -16.79 0.72
C ALA A 69 23.85 -16.22 1.50
N GLU A 70 23.63 -15.18 2.30
CA GLU A 70 24.69 -14.57 3.12
C GLU A 70 25.12 -15.49 4.27
N VAL A 71 24.16 -16.12 4.97
CA VAL A 71 24.45 -17.05 6.08
C VAL A 71 25.21 -18.28 5.59
N ASP A 72 24.86 -18.82 4.43
CA ASP A 72 25.53 -19.96 3.80
C ASP A 72 26.97 -19.62 3.36
N SER A 73 27.19 -18.40 2.87
CA SER A 73 28.53 -17.97 2.45
C SER A 73 29.46 -17.68 3.64
N THR A 74 28.94 -17.09 4.71
CA THR A 74 29.75 -16.60 5.83
C THR A 74 29.81 -17.56 7.01
N HIS A 75 28.87 -18.50 7.11
CA HIS A 75 28.68 -19.39 8.26
C HIS A 75 28.48 -18.65 9.60
N ASN A 76 28.08 -17.38 9.56
CA ASN A 76 27.85 -16.53 10.72
C ASN A 76 26.41 -16.05 10.75
N SER A 77 25.91 -15.59 11.90
CA SER A 77 24.60 -14.93 11.95
C SER A 77 24.62 -13.65 11.12
N VAL A 78 23.57 -13.44 10.32
CA VAL A 78 23.43 -12.29 9.43
C VAL A 78 22.14 -11.56 9.69
N LYS A 79 22.17 -10.25 9.44
CA LYS A 79 20.97 -9.40 9.41
C LYS A 79 20.88 -8.74 8.03
N VAL A 80 19.81 -9.02 7.32
CA VAL A 80 19.48 -8.39 6.03
C VAL A 80 18.30 -7.45 6.23
N ILE A 81 18.39 -6.27 5.62
CA ILE A 81 17.30 -5.31 5.54
C ILE A 81 17.08 -5.06 4.05
N LEU A 82 15.85 -5.27 3.59
CA LEU A 82 15.48 -5.05 2.19
C LEU A 82 14.19 -4.25 2.10
N SER A 83 14.29 -3.06 1.52
CA SER A 83 13.16 -2.23 1.14
C SER A 83 12.92 -2.33 -0.35
N THR A 84 11.65 -2.33 -0.78
CA THR A 84 11.31 -2.19 -2.19
C THR A 84 11.33 -0.73 -2.60
N ASP A 85 11.46 -0.50 -3.91
CA ASP A 85 10.98 0.74 -4.51
C ASP A 85 9.45 0.86 -4.31
N TRP A 86 8.93 2.06 -4.54
CA TRP A 86 7.50 2.32 -4.59
C TRP A 86 6.90 1.66 -5.83
N VAL A 87 5.97 0.73 -5.63
CA VAL A 87 5.28 0.02 -6.70
C VAL A 87 3.79 0.36 -6.68
N VAL A 88 3.19 0.48 -7.87
CA VAL A 88 1.76 0.76 -7.98
C VAL A 88 0.97 -0.50 -7.67
N VAL A 89 0.10 -0.41 -6.67
CA VAL A 89 -0.81 -1.47 -6.25
C VAL A 89 -2.25 -0.96 -6.24
N ALA A 90 -3.19 -1.89 -6.17
CA ALA A 90 -4.59 -1.59 -5.96
C ALA A 90 -5.26 -2.73 -5.17
N GLY A 91 -6.47 -2.45 -4.67
CA GLY A 91 -7.35 -3.48 -4.13
C GLY A 91 -8.70 -3.53 -4.85
N ILE A 92 -9.65 -4.19 -4.20
CA ILE A 92 -10.93 -4.62 -4.75
C ILE A 92 -12.14 -4.07 -3.98
N SER A 93 -11.99 -3.77 -2.69
CA SER A 93 -13.14 -3.31 -1.91
C SER A 93 -13.63 -1.94 -2.39
N ASN A 94 -14.94 -1.71 -2.35
CA ASN A 94 -15.51 -0.46 -2.87
C ASN A 94 -15.01 0.79 -2.12
N ASP A 95 -14.74 0.70 -0.82
CA ASP A 95 -14.20 1.82 -0.05
C ASP A 95 -12.76 2.13 -0.48
N HIS A 96 -11.94 1.10 -0.69
CA HIS A 96 -10.58 1.21 -1.19
C HIS A 96 -10.51 1.79 -2.61
N VAL A 97 -11.32 1.24 -3.53
CA VAL A 97 -11.41 1.68 -4.93
C VAL A 97 -11.86 3.14 -5.05
N GLN A 98 -12.77 3.59 -4.18
CA GLN A 98 -13.27 4.97 -4.19
C GLN A 98 -12.50 5.94 -3.28
N SER A 99 -11.54 5.40 -2.52
CA SER A 99 -10.56 6.20 -1.80
C SER A 99 -9.42 6.54 -2.76
N LEU A 100 -8.35 5.74 -2.77
CA LEU A 100 -7.18 5.98 -3.63
C LEU A 100 -7.28 5.22 -4.95
N GLY A 101 -7.97 4.08 -4.97
CA GLY A 101 -8.00 3.22 -6.15
C GLY A 101 -6.65 2.53 -6.39
N ARG A 102 -5.73 3.23 -7.08
CA ARG A 102 -4.34 2.83 -7.30
C ARG A 102 -3.43 3.75 -6.49
N TYR A 103 -2.42 3.22 -5.83
CA TYR A 103 -1.47 4.01 -5.05
C TYR A 103 -0.10 3.33 -5.00
N SER A 104 0.87 4.04 -4.46
CA SER A 104 2.23 3.53 -4.31
C SER A 104 2.37 2.79 -2.97
N LEU A 105 2.93 1.59 -3.01
CA LEU A 105 3.27 0.79 -1.84
C LEU A 105 4.78 0.53 -1.82
N ALA A 106 5.39 0.64 -0.66
CA ALA A 106 6.73 0.15 -0.41
C ALA A 106 6.74 -0.73 0.84
N SER A 107 7.51 -1.82 0.81
CA SER A 107 7.64 -2.74 1.93
C SER A 107 9.08 -2.87 2.35
N THR A 108 9.31 -2.91 3.66
CA THR A 108 10.62 -3.17 4.26
C THR A 108 10.56 -4.46 5.06
N THR A 109 11.41 -5.42 4.72
CA THR A 109 11.60 -6.65 5.49
C THR A 109 12.99 -6.67 6.10
N VAL A 110 13.04 -6.91 7.41
CA VAL A 110 14.25 -7.21 8.16
C VAL A 110 14.26 -8.70 8.45
N VAL A 111 15.35 -9.38 8.11
CA VAL A 111 15.56 -10.81 8.35
C VAL A 111 16.83 -11.01 9.14
N VAL A 112 16.76 -11.73 10.25
CA VAL A 112 17.91 -12.26 10.98
C VAL A 112 17.95 -13.77 10.71
N ALA A 113 19.03 -14.25 10.12
CA ALA A 113 19.26 -15.66 9.90
C ALA A 113 20.41 -16.15 10.79
N LEU A 114 20.23 -17.29 11.44
CA LEU A 114 21.23 -17.98 12.24
C LEU A 114 21.81 -19.16 11.45
N PRO A 115 23.11 -19.47 11.60
CA PRO A 115 23.71 -20.65 10.99
C PRO A 115 22.97 -21.92 11.43
N GLY A 116 22.71 -22.79 10.46
CA GLY A 116 22.05 -24.08 10.64
C GLY A 116 22.62 -25.10 9.66
N VAL A 117 21.99 -26.27 9.57
CA VAL A 117 22.25 -27.18 8.44
C VAL A 117 21.71 -26.52 7.16
N SER A 118 22.40 -26.69 6.03
CA SER A 118 21.96 -26.12 4.75
C SER A 118 20.50 -26.53 4.46
N GLY A 119 19.65 -25.55 4.17
CA GLY A 119 18.20 -25.73 4.01
C GLY A 119 17.40 -25.79 5.32
N SER A 120 18.01 -25.41 6.45
CA SER A 120 17.35 -25.34 7.76
C SER A 120 18.03 -24.29 8.66
N HIS A 121 18.00 -23.04 8.23
CA HIS A 121 18.42 -21.89 9.02
C HIS A 121 17.28 -21.42 9.91
N GLN A 122 17.58 -21.08 11.16
CA GLN A 122 16.59 -20.37 11.98
C GLN A 122 16.50 -18.93 11.48
N ILE A 123 15.28 -18.48 11.24
CA ILE A 123 14.97 -17.16 10.73
C ILE A 123 14.02 -16.45 11.68
N GLU A 124 14.35 -15.21 12.00
CA GLU A 124 13.43 -14.23 12.57
C GLU A 124 13.25 -13.10 11.55
N LEU A 125 12.01 -12.71 11.25
CA LEU A 125 11.73 -11.59 10.37
C LEU A 125 10.73 -10.61 10.97
N ARG A 126 10.87 -9.35 10.54
CA ARG A 126 9.91 -8.27 10.77
C ARG A 126 9.66 -7.57 9.45
N GLN A 127 8.39 -7.32 9.12
CA GLN A 127 7.99 -6.65 7.89
C GLN A 127 7.03 -5.51 8.20
N GLN A 128 7.21 -4.37 7.54
CA GLN A 128 6.27 -3.26 7.56
C GLN A 128 6.06 -2.74 6.14
N SER A 129 4.83 -2.34 5.84
CA SER A 129 4.45 -1.76 4.56
C SER A 129 4.00 -0.31 4.74
N HIS A 130 4.33 0.51 3.76
CA HIS A 130 4.02 1.93 3.70
C HIS A 130 3.26 2.21 2.43
N ILE A 131 2.30 3.13 2.50
CA ILE A 131 1.54 3.59 1.34
C ILE A 131 1.69 5.09 1.18
N CYS A 132 1.67 5.54 -0.06
CA CYS A 132 1.54 6.95 -0.37
C CYS A 132 0.80 7.17 -1.70
N ASP A 133 0.09 8.28 -1.78
CA ASP A 133 -0.55 8.75 -3.00
C ASP A 133 -0.89 10.24 -2.91
N ILE A 134 -1.17 10.87 -4.06
CA ILE A 134 -1.70 12.23 -4.11
C ILE A 134 -3.20 12.17 -4.38
N TYR A 135 -4.01 12.68 -3.47
CA TYR A 135 -5.45 12.77 -3.66
C TYR A 135 -5.80 14.04 -4.44
N ASN A 136 -5.90 13.94 -5.78
CA ASN A 136 -6.04 15.09 -6.69
C ASN A 136 -7.08 14.92 -7.82
N PHE A 137 -7.93 13.89 -7.79
CA PHE A 137 -8.95 13.62 -8.83
C PHE A 137 -8.47 13.84 -10.28
N HIS A 138 -7.25 13.37 -10.59
CA HIS A 138 -6.66 13.57 -11.91
C HIS A 138 -7.54 12.98 -13.03
N THR A 139 -7.66 13.71 -14.15
CA THR A 139 -8.59 13.37 -15.25
C THR A 139 -7.98 12.45 -16.32
N ASP A 140 -6.78 11.92 -16.10
CA ASP A 140 -5.99 11.26 -17.16
C ASP A 140 -6.36 9.79 -17.39
N ASP A 141 -7.24 9.22 -16.58
CA ASP A 141 -7.76 7.87 -16.79
C ASP A 141 -9.23 7.90 -17.22
N ASP A 142 -9.64 6.89 -18.00
CA ASP A 142 -11.03 6.64 -18.34
C ASP A 142 -11.70 5.82 -17.22
N TYR A 143 -12.55 6.48 -16.43
CA TYR A 143 -13.30 5.88 -15.34
C TYR A 143 -14.71 5.40 -15.76
N GLY A 144 -15.08 5.57 -17.03
CA GLY A 144 -16.44 5.39 -17.54
C GLY A 144 -17.37 6.55 -17.19
N ASN A 145 -18.46 6.70 -17.95
CA ASN A 145 -19.24 7.94 -18.06
C ASN A 145 -19.66 8.61 -16.74
N MET A 146 -20.19 7.88 -15.76
CA MET A 146 -20.68 8.47 -14.51
C MET A 146 -19.55 8.81 -13.53
N ALA A 147 -18.55 7.93 -13.41
CA ALA A 147 -17.40 8.18 -12.54
C ALA A 147 -16.53 9.30 -13.12
N GLN A 148 -16.39 9.37 -14.45
CA GLN A 148 -15.70 10.45 -15.13
C GLN A 148 -16.33 11.82 -14.85
N SER A 149 -17.67 11.92 -14.90
CA SER A 149 -18.37 13.17 -14.59
C SER A 149 -18.11 13.65 -13.16
N ALA A 150 -18.08 12.71 -12.20
CA ALA A 150 -17.70 13.02 -10.83
C ALA A 150 -16.26 13.52 -10.75
N VAL A 151 -15.29 12.79 -11.31
CA VAL A 151 -13.87 13.17 -11.34
C VAL A 151 -13.68 14.57 -11.95
N ASN A 152 -14.30 14.84 -13.10
CA ASN A 152 -14.22 16.15 -13.75
C ASN A 152 -14.77 17.28 -12.88
N THR A 153 -15.90 17.05 -12.19
CA THR A 153 -16.48 18.03 -11.25
C THR A 153 -15.54 18.31 -10.08
N MET A 154 -14.85 17.28 -9.59
CA MET A 154 -13.91 17.40 -8.50
C MET A 154 -12.65 18.18 -8.91
N ALA A 155 -12.05 17.82 -10.05
CA ALA A 155 -10.92 18.54 -10.61
C ALA A 155 -11.25 20.02 -10.84
N GLN A 156 -12.42 20.32 -11.41
CA GLN A 156 -12.88 21.70 -11.58
C GLN A 156 -13.06 22.43 -10.24
N SER A 157 -13.50 21.74 -9.19
CA SER A 157 -13.65 22.34 -7.86
C SER A 157 -12.29 22.78 -7.29
N GLU A 158 -11.22 22.02 -7.55
CA GLU A 158 -9.87 22.41 -7.18
C GLU A 158 -9.32 23.56 -8.03
N GLU A 159 -9.56 23.57 -9.35
CA GLU A 159 -9.21 24.72 -10.21
C GLU A 159 -9.88 26.02 -9.74
N LEU A 160 -11.10 25.93 -9.22
CA LEU A 160 -11.86 27.05 -8.67
C LEU A 160 -11.46 27.41 -7.23
N GLY A 161 -10.52 26.67 -6.62
CA GLY A 161 -10.08 26.88 -5.23
C GLY A 161 -11.10 26.49 -4.17
N LEU A 162 -12.12 25.69 -4.55
CA LEU A 162 -13.15 25.16 -3.65
C LEU A 162 -12.73 23.84 -2.99
N ALA A 163 -11.65 23.24 -3.48
CA ALA A 163 -11.01 22.06 -2.94
C ALA A 163 -9.50 22.15 -3.15
N LYS A 164 -8.73 21.27 -2.48
CA LYS A 164 -7.28 21.27 -2.60
C LYS A 164 -6.72 19.87 -2.45
N SER A 165 -5.86 19.46 -3.38
CA SER A 165 -5.13 18.20 -3.31
C SER A 165 -4.19 18.13 -2.10
N PHE A 166 -3.90 16.91 -1.68
CA PHE A 166 -3.07 16.61 -0.52
C PHE A 166 -2.39 15.25 -0.65
N LEU A 167 -1.27 15.06 0.07
CA LEU A 167 -0.64 13.75 0.19
C LEU A 167 -1.45 12.87 1.14
N VAL A 168 -1.72 11.64 0.72
CA VAL A 168 -2.24 10.58 1.59
C VAL A 168 -1.11 9.61 1.85
N TYR A 169 -0.84 9.30 3.12
CA TYR A 169 0.22 8.36 3.47
C TYR A 169 -0.09 7.60 4.76
N GLY A 170 0.67 6.54 5.00
CA GLY A 170 0.65 5.86 6.28
C GLY A 170 1.47 4.58 6.26
N SER A 171 1.51 3.91 7.41
CA SER A 171 2.22 2.64 7.59
C SER A 171 1.29 1.63 8.23
N GLY A 172 1.37 0.38 7.75
CA GLY A 172 0.73 -0.76 8.40
C GLY A 172 1.47 -1.17 9.66
N ALA A 173 0.94 -2.20 10.30
CA ALA A 173 1.52 -2.83 11.47
C ALA A 173 2.86 -3.52 11.13
N VAL A 174 3.69 -3.73 12.14
CA VAL A 174 4.89 -4.55 12.01
C VAL A 174 4.52 -6.02 12.20
N HIS A 175 4.58 -6.79 11.12
CA HIS A 175 4.35 -8.23 11.12
C HIS A 175 5.64 -8.96 11.45
N SER A 176 5.59 -9.86 12.43
CA SER A 176 6.75 -10.65 12.85
C SER A 176 6.52 -12.14 12.61
N TRP A 177 7.56 -12.84 12.18
CA TRP A 177 7.54 -14.29 12.04
C TRP A 177 8.88 -14.89 12.45
N SER A 178 8.84 -16.10 13.01
CA SER A 178 10.02 -16.88 13.33
C SER A 178 9.81 -18.33 12.93
N GLY A 179 10.82 -18.97 12.35
CA GLY A 179 10.77 -20.37 11.97
C GLY A 179 12.03 -20.82 11.25
N SER A 180 11.98 -22.01 10.66
CA SER A 180 13.12 -22.57 9.90
C SER A 180 12.85 -22.53 8.40
N LYS A 181 13.87 -22.17 7.62
CA LYS A 181 13.82 -22.06 6.15
C LYS A 181 15.14 -22.48 5.53
#